data_AF-A0A1E1WLQ1-F1
#
_entry.id   AF-A0A1E1WLQ1-F1
#
_cell.length_a   1.000
_cell.length_b   1.000
_cell.length_c   1.000
_cell.angle_alpha   90.00
_cell.angle_beta   90.00
_cell.angle_gamma   90.00
#
_symmetry.space_group_name_H-M   'P 1'
#
loop_
_entity.id
_entity.type
_entity.pdbx_description
1 polymer ?
#
loop_
_entity_poly.entity_id
_entity_poly.type
_entity_poly.pdbx_seq_one_letter_code
_entity_poly.pdbx_strand_id
1 'polypeptide(L)'
;PVDPRSQLLQEMREQNFDLIRFASYRTACKLRYVQKKCNLHVIDIWNVIEAFRENALNTLEPTACVNVTRLETLVSSLYHNLNKRLPPAHQVSVEACSALLLNWLLSAYTTGENVGKIRVFSIKVALATMCAGKLMDKLRYIFSQLSDGNGHLLMKRLSEYLREVLAL
;
A
#
# COMPACT_ATOMS: atom_id res chain seq x y z
N PRO A 1 -13.22 0.39 -23.21
CA PRO A 1 -12.22 -0.16 -22.27
C PRO A 1 -12.69 0.04 -20.82
N VAL A 2 -12.84 -1.04 -20.06
CA VAL A 2 -13.27 -0.99 -18.65
C VAL A 2 -12.16 -0.29 -17.84
N ASP A 3 -12.53 0.66 -16.98
CA ASP A 3 -11.57 1.33 -16.08
C ASP A 3 -10.89 0.25 -15.20
N PRO A 4 -9.55 0.13 -15.20
CA PRO A 4 -8.86 -0.84 -14.34
C PRO A 4 -9.26 -0.72 -12.86
N ARG A 5 -9.66 0.48 -12.41
CA ARG A 5 -10.18 0.73 -11.06
C ARG A 5 -11.51 0.00 -10.81
N SER A 6 -12.38 -0.07 -11.81
CA SER A 6 -13.65 -0.80 -11.70
C SER A 6 -13.45 -2.31 -11.76
N GLN A 7 -12.38 -2.79 -12.41
CA GLN A 7 -12.12 -4.22 -12.56
C GLN A 7 -11.85 -4.90 -11.21
N LEU A 8 -10.91 -4.40 -10.40
CA LEU A 8 -10.59 -5.02 -9.10
C LEU A 8 -11.81 -5.04 -8.17
N LEU A 9 -12.58 -3.95 -8.14
CA LEU A 9 -13.81 -3.84 -7.35
C LEU A 9 -14.91 -4.78 -7.86
N GLN A 10 -15.03 -4.94 -9.17
CA GLN A 10 -15.98 -5.87 -9.78
C GLN A 10 -15.62 -7.31 -9.45
N GLU A 11 -14.37 -7.71 -9.67
CA GLU A 11 -13.89 -9.06 -9.35
C GLU A 11 -14.06 -9.38 -7.86
N MET A 12 -13.88 -8.40 -6.97
CA MET A 12 -14.15 -8.56 -5.53
C MET A 12 -15.62 -8.79 -5.20
N ARG A 13 -16.55 -8.16 -5.92
CA ARG A 13 -18.01 -8.37 -5.73
C ARG A 13 -18.40 -9.80 -6.09
N GLU A 14 -17.74 -10.39 -7.10
CA GLU A 14 -17.97 -11.78 -7.53
C GLU A 14 -17.49 -12.82 -6.51
N GLN A 15 -16.63 -12.45 -5.55
CA GLN A 15 -16.13 -13.35 -4.51
C GLN A 15 -17.10 -13.58 -3.34
N ASN A 16 -18.29 -12.98 -3.36
CA ASN A 16 -19.31 -13.10 -2.30
C ASN A 16 -18.82 -12.72 -0.89
N PHE A 17 -17.79 -11.88 -0.77
CA PHE A 17 -17.30 -11.43 0.54
C PHE A 17 -18.36 -10.66 1.35
N ASP A 18 -19.34 -10.07 0.68
CA ASP A 18 -20.45 -9.36 1.33
C ASP A 18 -21.38 -10.27 2.15
N LEU A 19 -21.35 -11.58 1.92
CA LEU A 19 -22.07 -12.57 2.74
C LEU A 19 -21.42 -12.80 4.12
N ILE A 20 -20.17 -12.38 4.32
CA ILE A 20 -19.48 -12.55 5.60
C ILE A 20 -20.15 -11.65 6.65
N ARG A 21 -20.73 -12.26 7.69
CA ARG A 21 -21.47 -11.56 8.76
C ARG A 21 -20.60 -10.57 9.53
N PHE A 22 -19.42 -10.99 9.97
CA PHE A 22 -18.53 -10.15 10.77
C PHE A 22 -17.83 -9.12 9.89
N ALA A 23 -18.06 -7.84 10.18
CA ALA A 23 -17.51 -6.73 9.38
C ALA A 23 -15.97 -6.75 9.31
N SER A 24 -15.29 -7.06 10.41
CA SER A 24 -13.84 -7.18 10.45
C SER A 24 -13.31 -8.27 9.51
N TYR A 25 -13.94 -9.45 9.50
CA TYR A 25 -13.57 -10.54 8.60
C TYR A 25 -13.90 -10.22 7.15
N ARG A 26 -15.03 -9.57 6.89
CA ARG A 26 -15.42 -9.11 5.55
C ARG A 26 -14.37 -8.16 4.97
N THR A 27 -13.98 -7.15 5.74
CA THR A 27 -12.91 -6.21 5.35
C THR A 27 -11.57 -6.93 5.18
N ALA A 28 -11.19 -7.80 6.12
CA ALA A 28 -9.95 -8.56 6.02
C ALA A 28 -9.89 -9.47 4.78
N CYS A 29 -10.99 -10.15 4.42
CA CYS A 29 -11.07 -10.97 3.22
C CYS A 29 -10.97 -10.13 1.94
N LYS A 30 -11.64 -8.98 1.90
CA LYS A 30 -11.55 -8.01 0.80
C LYS A 30 -10.11 -7.49 0.63
N LEU A 31 -9.46 -7.06 1.71
CA LEU A 31 -8.06 -6.62 1.68
C LEU A 31 -7.12 -7.78 1.31
N ARG A 32 -7.36 -8.99 1.79
CA ARG A 32 -6.56 -10.18 1.43
C ARG A 32 -6.66 -10.50 -0.06
N TYR A 33 -7.82 -10.28 -0.67
CA TYR A 33 -8.00 -10.44 -2.11
C TYR A 33 -7.12 -9.46 -2.88
N VAL A 34 -7.21 -8.17 -2.55
CA VAL A 34 -6.35 -7.12 -3.14
C VAL A 34 -4.87 -7.44 -2.93
N GLN A 35 -4.49 -7.83 -1.71
CA GLN A 35 -3.12 -8.18 -1.35
C GLN A 35 -2.55 -9.30 -2.23
N LYS A 36 -3.37 -10.32 -2.54
CA LYS A 36 -2.97 -11.42 -3.42
C LYS A 36 -2.85 -10.97 -4.87
N LYS A 37 -3.88 -10.27 -5.38
CA LYS A 37 -3.91 -9.77 -6.76
C LYS A 37 -2.76 -8.82 -7.07
N CYS A 38 -2.40 -7.95 -6.13
CA CYS A 38 -1.26 -7.05 -6.24
C CYS A 38 0.09 -7.68 -5.82
N ASN A 39 0.17 -8.98 -5.55
CA ASN A 39 1.41 -9.64 -5.08
C ASN A 39 2.06 -9.01 -3.82
N LEU A 40 1.32 -8.24 -3.02
CA LEU A 40 1.83 -7.65 -1.77
C LEU A 40 2.05 -8.71 -0.67
N HIS A 41 1.43 -9.89 -0.82
CA HIS A 41 1.59 -11.02 0.09
C HIS A 41 2.95 -11.72 0.01
N VAL A 42 3.80 -11.39 -0.97
CA VAL A 42 5.19 -11.84 -1.07
C VAL A 42 6.20 -10.70 -0.85
N ILE A 43 5.72 -9.48 -0.62
CA ILE A 43 6.54 -8.31 -0.30
C ILE A 43 6.55 -8.15 1.21
N ASP A 44 7.73 -8.23 1.84
CA ASP A 44 7.87 -7.97 3.28
C ASP A 44 8.03 -6.48 3.59
N ILE A 45 8.02 -6.14 4.88
CA ILE A 45 8.17 -4.76 5.34
C ILE A 45 9.56 -4.17 4.99
N TRP A 46 10.60 -5.00 4.91
CA TRP A 46 11.93 -4.53 4.54
C TRP A 46 11.98 -4.08 3.09
N ASN A 47 11.35 -4.82 2.18
CA ASN A 47 11.19 -4.43 0.77
C ASN A 47 10.49 -3.08 0.65
N VAL A 48 9.44 -2.86 1.44
CA VAL A 48 8.74 -1.58 1.48
C VAL A 48 9.71 -0.48 1.91
N ILE A 49 10.39 -0.64 3.06
CA ILE A 49 11.33 0.35 3.59
C ILE A 49 12.43 0.70 2.58
N GLU A 50 13.05 -0.32 1.96
CA GLU A 50 14.12 -0.11 0.99
C GLU A 50 13.64 0.59 -0.27
N ALA A 51 12.46 0.24 -0.80
CA ALA A 51 11.90 0.96 -1.95
C ALA A 51 11.66 2.44 -1.66
N PHE A 52 11.19 2.79 -0.45
CA PHE A 52 11.07 4.20 -0.04
C PHE A 52 12.44 4.91 0.06
N ARG A 53 13.49 4.20 0.50
CA ARG A 53 14.85 4.74 0.60
C ARG A 53 15.47 4.98 -0.77
N GLU A 54 15.42 3.99 -1.65
CA GLU A 54 15.95 4.09 -3.02
C GLU A 54 15.29 5.22 -3.83
N ASN A 55 14.02 5.53 -3.55
CA ASN A 55 13.27 6.60 -4.21
C ASN A 55 13.35 7.96 -3.49
N ALA A 56 14.20 8.08 -2.46
CA ALA A 56 14.36 9.26 -1.61
C ALA A 56 13.02 9.81 -1.06
N LEU A 57 12.10 8.90 -0.73
CA LEU A 57 10.79 9.22 -0.15
C LEU A 57 10.79 9.07 1.38
N ASN A 58 11.80 8.41 1.94
CA ASN A 58 11.97 8.26 3.38
C ASN A 58 12.33 9.57 4.08
N THR A 59 13.00 10.50 3.38
CA THR A 59 13.45 11.80 3.90
C THR A 59 12.42 12.91 3.73
N LEU A 60 11.34 12.65 2.99
CA LEU A 60 10.30 13.64 2.78
C LEU A 60 9.41 13.77 4.01
N GLU A 61 8.95 14.99 4.25
CA GLU A 61 7.93 15.29 5.24
C GLU A 61 6.67 14.44 5.02
N PRO A 62 5.99 13.97 6.09
CA PRO A 62 4.79 13.13 5.95
C PRO A 62 3.68 13.76 5.10
N THR A 63 3.58 15.09 5.09
CA THR A 63 2.60 15.86 4.31
C THR A 63 2.99 16.04 2.85
N ALA A 64 4.22 15.72 2.46
CA ALA A 64 4.66 15.84 1.08
C ALA A 64 3.83 14.93 0.17
N CYS A 65 3.42 15.46 -0.98
CA CYS A 65 2.71 14.70 -2.00
C CYS A 65 3.64 14.29 -3.14
N VAL A 66 3.38 13.12 -3.70
CA VAL A 66 4.01 12.63 -4.93
C VAL A 66 2.98 12.57 -6.05
N ASN A 67 3.44 12.81 -7.28
CA ASN A 67 2.61 12.64 -8.48
C ASN A 67 2.56 11.16 -8.92
N VAL A 68 1.71 10.87 -9.90
CA VAL A 68 1.52 9.52 -10.45
C VAL A 68 2.83 8.90 -10.93
N THR A 69 3.67 9.65 -11.66
CA THR A 69 4.95 9.15 -12.19
C THR A 69 5.92 8.72 -11.09
N ARG A 70 6.04 9.51 -10.01
CA ARG A 70 6.91 9.16 -8.88
C ARG A 70 6.37 7.99 -8.07
N LEU A 71 5.03 7.87 -7.98
CA LEU A 71 4.39 6.71 -7.38
C LEU A 71 4.61 5.44 -8.20
N GLU A 72 4.46 5.51 -9.53
CA GLU A 72 4.74 4.41 -10.44
C GLU A 72 6.20 3.94 -10.33
N THR A 73 7.14 4.88 -10.25
CA THR A 73 8.57 4.57 -10.03
C THR A 73 8.79 3.80 -8.73
N LEU A 74 8.21 4.27 -7.62
CA LEU A 74 8.26 3.57 -6.33
C LEU A 74 7.68 2.15 -6.42
N VAL A 75 6.51 2.02 -7.04
CA VAL A 75 5.81 0.74 -7.14
C VAL A 75 6.60 -0.25 -8.02
N SER A 76 7.14 0.19 -9.14
CA SER A 76 8.01 -0.65 -9.98
C SER A 76 9.29 -1.06 -9.26
N SER A 77 9.87 -0.17 -8.44
CA SER A 77 11.03 -0.49 -7.60
C SER A 77 10.74 -1.64 -6.64
N LEU A 78 9.54 -1.69 -6.04
CA LEU A 78 9.13 -2.78 -5.15
C LEU A 78 9.21 -4.15 -5.85
N TYR A 79 8.63 -4.26 -7.06
CA TYR A 79 8.57 -5.53 -7.78
C TYR A 79 9.92 -5.90 -8.42
N HIS A 80 10.71 -4.92 -8.87
CA HIS A 80 12.09 -5.18 -9.29
C HIS A 80 12.92 -5.75 -8.15
N ASN A 81 12.85 -5.16 -6.95
CA ASN A 81 13.57 -5.63 -5.78
C ASN A 81 13.07 -6.97 -5.27
N LEU A 82 11.77 -7.25 -5.39
CA LEU A 82 11.21 -8.57 -5.14
C LEU A 82 11.82 -9.62 -6.10
N ASN A 83 11.81 -9.35 -7.40
CA ASN A 83 12.30 -10.30 -8.42
C ASN A 83 13.80 -10.61 -8.29
N LYS A 84 14.61 -9.68 -7.77
CA LYS A 84 16.03 -9.93 -7.43
C LYS A 84 16.23 -11.02 -6.36
N ARG A 85 15.21 -11.27 -5.52
CA ARG A 85 15.27 -12.23 -4.40
C ARG A 85 14.51 -13.52 -4.67
N LEU A 86 13.65 -13.54 -5.68
CA LEU A 86 12.87 -14.71 -6.05
C LEU A 86 13.61 -15.56 -7.10
N PRO A 87 13.47 -16.90 -7.05
CA PRO A 87 13.88 -17.75 -8.16
C PRO A 87 13.18 -17.35 -9.47
N PRO A 88 13.80 -17.51 -10.65
CA PRO A 88 13.20 -17.12 -11.93
C PRO A 88 11.78 -17.64 -12.17
N ALA A 89 11.49 -18.87 -11.74
CA ALA A 89 10.17 -19.49 -11.86
C ALA A 89 9.06 -18.82 -11.03
N HIS A 90 9.41 -18.00 -10.03
CA HIS A 90 8.46 -17.31 -9.15
C HIS A 90 8.43 -15.79 -9.38
N GLN A 91 9.18 -15.28 -10.35
CA GLN A 91 9.19 -13.85 -10.64
C GLN A 91 7.81 -13.39 -11.15
N VAL A 92 7.45 -12.17 -10.77
CA VAL A 92 6.18 -11.56 -11.17
C VAL A 92 6.40 -10.55 -12.30
N SER A 93 5.38 -10.35 -13.13
CA SER A 93 5.40 -9.27 -14.13
C SER A 93 5.39 -7.92 -13.42
N VAL A 94 6.51 -7.18 -13.51
CA VAL A 94 6.65 -5.86 -12.88
C VAL A 94 5.61 -4.90 -13.44
N GLU A 95 5.47 -4.83 -14.76
CA GLU A 95 4.53 -3.92 -15.43
C GLU A 95 3.08 -4.15 -14.98
N ALA A 96 2.60 -5.39 -15.04
CA ALA A 96 1.22 -5.72 -14.68
C ALA A 96 0.95 -5.51 -13.18
N CYS A 97 1.88 -5.92 -12.32
CA CYS A 97 1.74 -5.73 -10.88
C CYS A 97 1.78 -4.25 -10.50
N SER A 98 2.68 -3.48 -11.11
CA SER A 98 2.80 -2.04 -10.89
C SER A 98 1.55 -1.29 -11.29
N ALA A 99 1.01 -1.58 -12.49
CA ALA A 99 -0.20 -0.95 -12.97
C ALA A 99 -1.39 -1.24 -12.04
N LEU A 100 -1.55 -2.49 -11.58
CA LEU A 100 -2.65 -2.87 -10.70
C LEU A 100 -2.54 -2.19 -9.32
N LEU A 101 -1.34 -2.22 -8.72
CA LEU A 101 -1.10 -1.59 -7.42
C LEU A 101 -1.24 -0.05 -7.48
N LEU A 102 -0.72 0.57 -8.54
CA LEU A 102 -0.87 2.01 -8.78
C LEU A 102 -2.34 2.40 -8.84
N ASN A 103 -3.15 1.68 -9.61
CA ASN A 103 -4.58 1.94 -9.75
C ASN A 103 -5.34 1.77 -8.43
N TRP A 104 -5.00 0.75 -7.63
CA TRP A 104 -5.60 0.56 -6.31
C TRP A 104 -5.24 1.70 -5.35
N LEU A 105 -3.98 2.12 -5.29
CA LEU A 105 -3.54 3.24 -4.45
C LEU A 105 -4.20 4.57 -4.85
N LEU A 106 -4.29 4.85 -6.16
CA LEU A 106 -5.00 6.02 -6.66
C LEU A 106 -6.49 5.96 -6.30
N SER A 107 -7.13 4.80 -6.40
CA SER A 107 -8.55 4.65 -6.05
C SER A 107 -8.83 4.87 -4.57
N ALA A 108 -7.93 4.42 -3.69
CA ALA A 108 -8.05 4.59 -2.25
C ALA A 108 -7.84 6.05 -1.82
N TYR A 109 -6.85 6.74 -2.40
CA TYR A 109 -6.39 8.04 -1.86
C TYR A 109 -6.60 9.27 -2.75
N THR A 110 -6.94 9.11 -4.04
CA THR A 110 -7.21 10.24 -4.94
C THR A 110 -8.70 10.37 -5.22
N THR A 111 -9.44 10.86 -4.23
CA THR A 111 -10.86 11.24 -4.38
C THR A 111 -11.00 12.77 -4.36
N GLY A 112 -11.94 13.31 -5.15
CA GLY A 112 -12.22 14.75 -5.20
C GLY A 112 -11.08 15.59 -5.81
N GLU A 113 -10.74 16.72 -5.18
CA GLU A 113 -9.82 17.75 -5.71
C GLU A 113 -8.33 17.32 -5.79
N ASN A 114 -7.97 16.17 -5.21
CA ASN A 114 -6.58 15.68 -5.15
C ASN A 114 -6.23 14.66 -6.26
N VAL A 115 -6.91 14.72 -7.41
CA VAL A 115 -6.63 13.80 -8.53
C VAL A 115 -5.16 13.84 -8.92
N GLY A 116 -4.50 12.67 -8.89
CA GLY A 116 -3.13 12.51 -9.36
C GLY A 116 -2.02 12.89 -8.36
N LYS A 117 -2.35 13.18 -7.09
CA LYS A 117 -1.35 13.40 -6.02
C LYS A 117 -1.72 12.60 -4.77
N ILE A 118 -0.74 11.89 -4.20
CA ILE A 118 -0.91 11.13 -2.94
C ILE A 118 0.17 11.55 -1.94
N ARG A 119 -0.20 11.69 -0.66
CA ARG A 119 0.77 11.93 0.42
C ARG A 119 1.70 10.73 0.58
N VAL A 120 2.99 10.98 0.81
CA VAL A 120 3.98 9.94 1.11
C VAL A 120 3.52 9.10 2.30
N PHE A 121 2.95 9.73 3.33
CA PHE A 121 2.42 9.04 4.49
C PHE A 121 1.32 8.03 4.14
N SER A 122 0.35 8.40 3.28
CA SER A 122 -0.72 7.51 2.82
C SER A 122 -0.17 6.25 2.13
N ILE A 123 0.85 6.43 1.28
CA ILE A 123 1.48 5.31 0.57
C ILE A 123 2.21 4.39 1.55
N LYS A 124 2.96 4.96 2.52
CA LYS A 124 3.62 4.19 3.59
C LYS A 124 2.61 3.36 4.38
N VAL A 125 1.49 3.96 4.76
CA VAL A 125 0.42 3.28 5.51
C VAL A 125 -0.19 2.14 4.70
N ALA A 126 -0.53 2.38 3.43
CA ALA A 126 -1.11 1.37 2.55
C ALA A 126 -0.18 0.16 2.38
N LEU A 127 1.07 0.42 1.99
CA LEU A 127 2.05 -0.64 1.75
C LEU A 127 2.42 -1.37 3.03
N ALA A 128 2.65 -0.67 4.14
CA ALA A 128 2.92 -1.31 5.42
C ALA A 128 1.72 -2.06 5.99
N THR A 129 0.48 -1.68 5.66
CA THR A 129 -0.71 -2.44 6.07
C THR A 129 -0.86 -3.71 5.24
N MET A 130 -0.54 -3.64 3.95
CA MET A 130 -0.79 -4.72 2.99
C MET A 130 0.41 -5.65 2.75
N CYS A 131 1.63 -5.29 3.15
CA CYS A 131 2.79 -6.17 3.00
C CYS A 131 2.66 -7.43 3.87
N ALA A 132 3.39 -8.47 3.49
CA ALA A 132 3.58 -9.67 4.29
C ALA A 132 4.52 -9.42 5.47
N GLY A 133 4.53 -10.37 6.41
CA GLY A 133 5.41 -10.36 7.57
C GLY A 133 4.69 -10.36 8.91
N LYS A 134 5.47 -10.35 9.98
CA LYS A 134 4.94 -10.37 11.35
C LYS A 134 4.23 -9.06 11.65
N LEU A 135 3.07 -9.14 12.30
CA LEU A 135 2.29 -7.97 12.71
C LEU A 135 3.14 -6.98 13.52
N MET A 136 3.97 -7.48 14.43
CA MET A 136 4.84 -6.65 15.26
C MET A 136 5.81 -5.78 14.46
N ASP A 137 6.39 -6.29 13.36
CA ASP A 137 7.36 -5.52 12.58
C ASP A 137 6.66 -4.40 11.79
N LYS A 138 5.47 -4.70 11.28
CA LYS A 138 4.59 -3.72 10.62
C LYS A 138 4.15 -2.63 11.60
N LEU A 139 3.74 -3.01 12.82
CA LEU A 139 3.36 -2.07 13.87
C LEU A 139 4.54 -1.19 14.32
N ARG A 140 5.74 -1.74 14.45
CA ARG A 140 6.95 -0.96 14.75
C ARG A 140 7.26 0.05 13.65
N TYR A 141 7.15 -0.38 12.39
CA TYR A 141 7.34 0.54 11.27
C TYR A 141 6.31 1.68 11.30
N ILE A 142 5.02 1.37 11.44
CA ILE A 142 3.98 2.38 11.55
C ILE A 142 4.26 3.31 12.73
N PHE A 143 4.57 2.78 13.92
CA PHE A 143 4.87 3.59 15.10
C PHE A 143 6.05 4.55 14.88
N SER A 144 7.08 4.15 14.13
CA SER A 144 8.17 5.06 13.76
C SER A 144 7.71 6.23 12.87
N GLN A 145 6.60 6.08 12.13
CA GLN A 145 5.98 7.19 11.41
C GLN A 145 5.11 8.07 12.32
N LEU A 146 4.59 7.53 13.42
CA LEU A 146 3.71 8.25 14.35
C LEU A 146 4.46 8.96 15.48
N SER A 147 5.73 8.63 15.71
CA SER A 147 6.52 9.14 16.83
C SER A 147 7.41 10.31 16.45
N ASP A 148 7.81 11.09 17.46
CA ASP A 148 8.86 12.09 17.36
C ASP A 148 10.27 11.46 17.46
N GLY A 149 11.31 12.29 17.40
CA GLY A 149 12.70 11.83 17.52
C GLY A 149 13.06 11.20 18.88
N ASN A 150 12.22 11.37 19.90
CA ASN A 150 12.39 10.78 21.23
C ASN A 150 11.59 9.48 21.40
N GLY A 151 10.83 9.06 20.37
CA GLY A 151 10.00 7.86 20.41
C GLY A 151 8.62 8.07 21.06
N HIS A 152 8.21 9.31 21.32
CA HIS A 152 6.87 9.60 21.85
C HIS A 152 5.83 9.69 20.74
N LEU A 153 4.65 9.12 20.99
CA LEU A 153 3.53 9.15 20.06
C LEU A 153 3.01 10.58 19.87
N LEU A 154 2.92 11.02 18.61
CA LEU A 154 2.28 12.27 18.25
C LEU A 154 0.80 12.01 17.94
N MET A 155 -0.09 12.45 18.82
CA MET A 155 -1.54 12.21 18.69
C MET A 155 -2.11 12.68 17.34
N LYS A 156 -1.62 13.81 16.82
CA LYS A 156 -2.00 14.30 15.48
C LYS A 156 -1.68 13.28 14.38
N ARG A 157 -0.49 12.67 14.41
CA ARG A 157 -0.08 11.65 13.44
C ARG A 157 -0.88 10.36 13.60
N LEU A 158 -1.25 9.99 14.83
CA LEU A 158 -2.17 8.87 15.06
C LEU A 158 -3.53 9.13 14.42
N SER A 159 -4.11 10.32 14.62
CA SER A 159 -5.38 10.68 13.98
C SER A 159 -5.30 10.66 12.45
N GLU A 160 -4.19 11.12 11.88
CA GLU A 160 -3.93 11.03 10.44
C GLU A 160 -3.83 9.57 9.99
N TYR A 161 -3.07 8.73 10.70
CA TYR A 161 -2.93 7.30 10.41
C TYR A 161 -4.28 6.58 10.36
N LEU A 162 -5.15 6.84 11.33
CA LEU A 162 -6.48 6.22 11.37
C LEU A 162 -7.33 6.60 10.16
N ARG A 163 -7.20 7.84 9.66
CA ARG A 163 -7.88 8.27 8.41
C ARG A 163 -7.28 7.57 7.19
N GLU A 164 -5.95 7.45 7.12
CA GLU A 164 -5.29 6.77 6.00
C GLU A 164 -5.68 5.28 5.94
N VAL A 165 -5.64 4.57 7.07
CA VAL A 165 -6.02 3.14 7.10
C VAL A 165 -7.51 2.94 6.77
N LEU A 166 -8.38 3.87 7.20
CA LEU A 166 -9.81 3.80 6.90
C LEU A 166 -10.12 3.96 5.40
N ALA A 167 -9.22 4.59 4.63
CA ALA A 167 -9.40 4.77 3.19
C ALA A 167 -9.11 3.49 2.37
N LEU A 168 -8.53 2.46 2.98
CA LEU A 168 -8.23 1.16 2.35
C LEU A 168 -9.46 0.24 2.28
#